data_AF-A0A523GBC4-F1
#
_entry.id   AF-A0A523GBC4-F1
#
_cell.length_a   1.000
_cell.length_b   1.000
_cell.length_c   1.000
_cell.angle_alpha   90.00
_cell.angle_beta   90.00
_cell.angle_gamma   90.00
#
_symmetry.space_group_name_H-M   'P 1'
#
loop_
_entity.id
_entity.type
_entity.pdbx_description
1 polymer ?
#
loop_
_entity_poly.entity_id
_entity_poly.type
_entity_poly.pdbx_seq_one_letter_code
_entity_poly.pdbx_strand_id
1 'polypeptide(L)' 'MIVHCQTSPPCSEMTYKEVADVMNLSPKTIDGYRQELFNKLRIKNRVVLVIYALKNNLVEF' A
#
# COMPACT_ATOMS: atom_id res chain seq x y z
N MET A 1 2.56 -1.25 2.28
CA MET A 1 2.96 -0.40 1.13
C MET A 1 4.08 0.56 1.55
N ILE A 2 5.10 0.11 2.27
CA ILE A 2 6.33 0.88 2.45
C ILE A 2 7.41 -0.18 2.64
N VAL A 3 7.82 -0.81 1.54
CA VAL A 3 8.93 -1.75 1.55
C VAL A 3 9.97 -1.11 0.65
N HIS A 4 11.14 -0.86 1.25
CA HIS A 4 12.28 -0.24 0.60
C HIS A 4 12.55 -0.91 -0.75
N CYS A 5 12.29 -0.17 -1.82
CA CYS A 5 12.55 -0.58 -3.19
C CYS A 5 14.03 -0.31 -3.50
N GLN A 6 14.89 -1.32 -3.36
CA GLN A 6 16.26 -1.25 -3.89
C GLN A 6 16.56 -2.33 -4.95
N THR A 7 15.59 -3.16 -5.33
CA THR A 7 15.75 -4.12 -6.43
C THR A 7 14.39 -4.46 -7.06
N SER A 8 14.19 -4.04 -8.32
CA SER A 8 13.09 -4.37 -9.28
C SER A 8 11.72 -3.66 -9.12
N PRO A 9 10.84 -3.79 -10.14
CA PRO A 9 10.28 -2.74 -11.03
C PRO A 9 9.49 -1.62 -10.29
N PRO A 10 9.19 -0.47 -10.93
CA PRO A 10 8.46 0.62 -10.30
C PRO A 10 7.23 0.09 -9.54
N CYS A 11 7.20 0.28 -8.22
CA CYS A 11 6.14 -0.22 -7.33
C CYS A 11 4.74 0.33 -7.67
N SER A 12 4.66 1.20 -8.68
CA SER A 12 3.45 1.78 -9.26
C SER A 12 2.48 0.75 -9.86
N GLU A 13 2.95 -0.45 -10.23
CA GLU A 13 2.12 -1.46 -10.92
C GLU A 13 1.96 -2.79 -10.16
N MET A 14 2.40 -2.86 -8.90
CA MET A 14 2.24 -4.09 -8.12
C MET A 14 0.77 -4.37 -7.82
N THR A 15 0.29 -5.52 -8.26
CA THR A 15 -1.04 -6.03 -7.91
C THR A 15 -1.09 -6.46 -6.44
N TYR A 16 -2.29 -6.53 -5.86
CA TYR A 16 -2.45 -7.00 -4.47
C TYR A 16 -1.85 -8.40 -4.22
N LYS A 17 -1.78 -9.23 -5.27
CA LYS A 17 -1.16 -10.56 -5.22
C LYS A 17 0.35 -10.45 -5.07
N GLU A 18 1.00 -9.58 -5.84
CA GLU A 18 2.43 -9.36 -5.77
C GLU A 18 2.84 -8.71 -4.44
N VAL A 19 2.03 -7.79 -3.92
CA VAL A 19 2.25 -7.23 -2.58
C VAL A 19 2.14 -8.31 -1.51
N ALA A 20 1.16 -9.22 -1.63
CA ALA A 20 1.01 -10.35 -0.72
C ALA A 20 2.22 -11.28 -0.78
N ASP A 21 2.72 -11.56 -1.98
CA ASP A 21 3.90 -12.40 -2.22
C ASP A 21 5.18 -11.77 -1.62
N VAL A 22 5.42 -10.48 -1.88
CA VAL A 22 6.57 -9.74 -1.31
C VAL A 22 6.50 -9.63 0.21
N MET A 23 5.30 -9.47 0.78
CA MET A 23 5.11 -9.45 2.23
C MET A 23 5.06 -10.87 2.84
N ASN A 24 5.09 -11.93 2.01
CA ASN A 24 4.93 -13.33 2.38
C ASN A 24 3.65 -13.59 3.21
N LEU A 25 2.56 -12.94 2.80
CA LEU A 25 1.25 -12.97 3.45
C LEU A 25 0.18 -13.47 2.47
N SER A 26 -0.97 -13.88 3.00
CA SER A 26 -2.10 -14.20 2.14
C SER A 26 -2.69 -12.92 1.53
N PRO A 27 -3.21 -12.95 0.28
CA PRO A 27 -3.93 -11.83 -0.32
C PRO A 27 -5.12 -11.35 0.54
N LYS A 28 -5.73 -12.27 1.30
CA LYS A 28 -6.83 -11.99 2.22
C LYS A 28 -6.38 -11.14 3.41
N THR A 29 -5.14 -11.33 3.87
CA THR A 29 -4.52 -10.52 4.92
C THR A 29 -4.24 -9.11 4.41
N ILE A 30 -3.74 -8.96 3.18
CA ILE A 30 -3.54 -7.64 2.55
C ILE A 30 -4.86 -6.87 2.39
N ASP A 31 -5.95 -7.55 2.01
CA ASP A 31 -7.27 -6.92 1.98
C ASP A 31 -7.74 -6.48 3.38
N GLY A 32 -7.51 -7.31 4.40
CA GLY A 32 -7.76 -6.96 5.80
C GLY A 32 -7.00 -5.72 6.24
N TYR A 33 -5.69 -5.65 5.94
CA TYR A 33 -4.88 -4.47 6.22
C TYR A 33 -5.39 -3.23 5.50
N ARG A 34 -5.89 -3.37 4.26
CA ARG A 34 -6.52 -2.24 3.55
C ARG A 34 -7.74 -1.74 4.30
N GLN A 35 -8.65 -2.63 4.72
CA GLN A 35 -9.85 -2.23 5.46
C GLN A 35 -9.49 -1.58 6.79
N GLU A 36 -8.55 -2.16 7.54
CA GLU A 36 -8.07 -1.58 8.80
C GLU A 36 -7.39 -0.23 8.60
N LEU A 37 -6.57 -0.07 7.56
CA LEU A 37 -5.89 1.18 7.24
C LEU A 37 -6.91 2.27 6.87
N PHE A 38 -7.91 1.93 6.06
CA PHE A 38 -9.01 2.85 5.72
C PHE A 38 -9.81 3.25 6.96
N ASN A 39 -10.09 2.32 7.86
CA ASN A 39 -10.78 2.60 9.12
C ASN A 39 -9.95 3.47 10.07
N LYS A 40 -8.65 3.15 10.25
CA LYS A 40 -7.73 3.90 11.13
C LYS A 40 -7.50 5.32 10.63
N LEU A 41 -7.33 5.49 9.31
CA LEU A 41 -7.12 6.80 8.71
C LEU A 41 -8.44 7.53 8.38
N ARG A 42 -9.60 6.88 8.60
CA ARG A 42 -10.94 7.36 8.21
C ARG A 42 -11.02 7.81 6.73
N ILE A 43 -10.31 7.11 5.87
CA ILE A 43 -10.19 7.42 4.44
C ILE A 43 -11.30 6.71 3.68
N LYS A 44 -11.99 7.44 2.79
CA LYS A 44 -13.12 6.89 1.99
C LYS A 44 -12.72 6.43 0.59
N ASN A 45 -11.57 6.85 0.07
CA ASN A 45 -11.16 6.55 -1.31
C ASN A 45 -9.64 6.46 -1.44
N ARG A 46 -9.16 5.66 -2.40
CA ARG A 46 -7.74 5.49 -2.75
C ARG A 46 -7.06 6.81 -3.10
N VAL A 47 -7.77 7.75 -3.74
CA VAL A 47 -7.23 9.10 -4.05
C VAL A 47 -6.82 9.83 -2.76
N VAL A 48 -7.65 9.77 -1.73
CA VAL A 48 -7.37 10.42 -0.44
C VAL A 48 -6.23 9.72 0.30
N LEU A 49 -6.08 8.40 0.13
CA LEU A 49 -4.93 7.65 0.63
C LEU A 49 -3.61 8.11 -0.01
N VAL A 50 -3.60 8.33 -1.32
CA VAL A 50 -2.41 8.83 -2.03
C VAL A 50 -2.07 10.26 -1.59
N ILE A 51 -3.07 11.15 -1.50
CA ILE A 51 -2.86 12.51 -0.99
C ILE A 51 -2.32 12.50 0.44
N TYR A 52 -2.85 11.63 1.31
CA TYR A 52 -2.35 11.48 2.67
C TYR A 52 -0.89 10.99 2.68
N ALA A 53 -0.55 10.00 1.86
CA ALA A 53 0.81 9.47 1.78
C ALA A 53 1.81 10.52 1.30
N LEU A 54 1.45 11.33 0.30
CA LEU A 54 2.28 12.44 -0.19
C LEU A 54 2.48 13.52 0.86
N LYS A 55 1.40 13.93 1.55
CA LYS A 55 1.49 14.95 2.62
C LYS A 55 2.36 14.51 3.80
N ASN A 56 2.48 13.21 4.03
CA ASN A 56 3.28 12.63 5.11
C ASN A 56 4.65 12.10 4.64
N ASN A 57 5.04 12.37 3.40
CA ASN A 57 6.28 11.86 2.79
C ASN A 57 6.44 10.33 2.92
N LEU A 58 5.33 9.58 2.91
CA LEU A 58 5.34 8.11 2.96
C LEU A 58 5.61 7.48 1.60
N VAL A 59 5.49 8.27 0.53
CA VAL A 59 5.73 7.88 -0.86
C VAL A 59 6.57 8.97 -1.51
N GLU A 60 7.71 8.56 -2.08
CA GLU A 60 8.60 9.37 -2.91
C GLU A 60 8.61 8.76 -4.32
N PHE A 61 8.73 9.60 -5.36
CA PHE A 61 8.66 9.17 -6.77
C PHE A 61 10.04 8.96 -7.37
#